data_AF-I2PY40-F1
#
_entry.id   AF-I2PY40-F1
#
_cell.length_a   1.000
_cell.length_b   1.000
_cell.length_c   1.000
_cell.angle_alpha   90.00
_cell.angle_beta   90.00
_cell.angle_gamma   90.00
#
_symmetry.space_group_name_H-M   'P 1'
#
loop_
_entity.id
_entity.type
_entity.pdbx_description
1 polymer ?
#
loop_
_entity_poly.entity_id
_entity_poly.type
_entity_poly.pdbx_seq_one_letter_code
_entity_poly.pdbx_strand_id
1 'polypeptide(L)'
;MTPTAFPRLLLRLLVPAACLLAGCGHAYVNPDIADPAQAKQRLAVDSAICKQEANDTVQPTYGLERFEFDPTIEAQADRFVANAAEDDANLDVFATCMRHRGWRFKK
;
A
#
# COMPACT_ATOMS: atom_id res chain seq x y z
N MET A 1 -23.50 -4.14 -54.49
CA MET A 1 -22.87 -2.95 -53.88
C MET A 1 -23.56 -2.68 -52.56
N THR A 2 -22.90 -3.02 -51.45
CA THR A 2 -23.40 -2.81 -50.09
C THR A 2 -22.24 -2.18 -49.31
N PRO A 3 -22.39 -0.95 -48.78
CA PRO A 3 -21.31 -0.31 -48.03
C PRO A 3 -21.23 -0.93 -46.63
N THR A 4 -20.11 -1.56 -46.30
CA THR A 4 -19.74 -1.93 -44.93
C THR A 4 -19.41 -0.67 -44.14
N ALA A 5 -20.46 -0.01 -43.65
CA ALA A 5 -20.33 1.10 -42.75
C ALA A 5 -20.19 0.57 -41.30
N PHE A 6 -19.07 0.96 -40.68
CA PHE A 6 -18.78 0.96 -39.23
C PHE A 6 -18.29 -0.37 -38.62
N PRO A 7 -17.25 -0.28 -37.76
CA PRO A 7 -17.49 0.25 -36.42
C PRO A 7 -16.39 1.18 -35.91
N ARG A 8 -16.50 2.49 -36.24
CA ARG A 8 -15.88 3.57 -35.43
C ARG A 8 -16.42 3.62 -33.99
N LEU A 9 -17.46 2.84 -33.65
CA LEU A 9 -18.00 2.72 -32.30
C LEU A 9 -17.15 1.85 -31.36
N LEU A 10 -16.44 0.85 -31.88
CA LEU A 10 -15.67 -0.08 -31.04
C LEU A 10 -14.44 0.58 -30.38
N LEU A 11 -13.88 1.61 -31.01
CA LEU A 11 -12.71 2.31 -30.49
C LEU A 11 -13.03 3.22 -29.29
N ARG A 12 -14.30 3.63 -29.11
CA ARG A 12 -14.71 4.56 -28.04
C ARG A 12 -15.00 3.88 -26.71
N LEU A 13 -15.18 2.55 -26.70
CA LEU A 13 -15.42 1.75 -25.49
C LEU A 13 -14.13 1.25 -24.81
N LEU A 14 -12.99 1.29 -25.52
CA LEU A 14 -11.70 0.86 -24.97
C LEU A 14 -11.04 1.90 -24.04
N VAL A 15 -11.36 3.18 -24.22
CA VAL A 15 -10.77 4.27 -23.41
C VAL A 15 -11.22 4.26 -21.95
N PRO A 16 -12.53 4.12 -21.61
CA PRO A 16 -12.94 4.12 -20.20
C PRO A 16 -12.53 2.85 -19.44
N ALA A 17 -12.38 1.71 -20.12
CA ALA A 17 -11.93 0.46 -19.50
C ALA A 17 -10.46 0.52 -19.05
N ALA A 18 -9.60 1.22 -19.80
CA ALA A 18 -8.19 1.43 -19.42
C ALA A 18 -8.05 2.32 -18.18
N CYS A 19 -8.94 3.31 -17.99
CA CYS A 19 -8.92 4.17 -16.81
C CYS A 19 -9.40 3.46 -15.53
N LEU A 20 -10.32 2.49 -15.63
CA LEU A 20 -10.80 1.72 -14.49
C LEU A 20 -9.76 0.69 -13.99
N LEU A 21 -8.85 0.23 -14.85
CA LEU A 21 -7.72 -0.62 -14.46
C LEU A 21 -6.53 0.16 -13.89
N ALA A 22 -6.50 1.49 -14.08
CA ALA A 22 -5.51 2.37 -13.46
C ALA A 22 -5.82 2.71 -11.99
N GLY A 23 -6.97 2.25 -11.47
CA GLY A 23 -7.52 2.61 -10.15
C GLY A 23 -6.85 2.00 -8.92
N CYS A 24 -5.84 1.14 -9.07
CA CYS A 24 -5.02 0.67 -7.96
C CYS A 24 -3.55 1.06 -8.18
N GLY A 25 -3.31 2.35 -8.43
CA GLY A 25 -1.96 2.89 -8.41
C GLY A 25 -1.33 2.62 -7.05
N HIS A 26 -0.16 1.96 -7.04
CA HIS A 26 0.60 1.75 -5.82
C HIS A 26 0.84 3.09 -5.10
N ALA A 27 0.63 3.12 -3.78
CA ALA A 27 0.86 4.29 -2.94
C ALA A 27 2.33 4.75 -2.94
N TYR A 28 3.23 3.93 -3.49
CA TYR A 28 4.65 4.22 -3.62
C TYR A 28 5.08 4.24 -5.08
N VAL A 29 5.99 5.16 -5.42
CA VAL A 29 6.64 5.28 -6.72
C VAL A 29 8.15 5.30 -6.55
N ASN A 30 8.87 4.63 -7.44
CA ASN A 30 10.33 4.71 -7.51
C ASN A 30 10.71 5.26 -8.89
N PRO A 31 11.27 6.48 -8.97
CA PRO A 31 11.58 7.15 -10.24
C PRO A 31 12.72 6.48 -11.01
N ASP A 32 13.51 5.63 -10.36
CA ASP A 32 14.67 4.97 -10.96
C ASP A 32 14.27 3.68 -11.72
N ILE A 33 13.00 3.28 -11.65
CA ILE A 33 12.47 2.09 -12.32
C ILE A 33 11.52 2.51 -13.44
N ALA A 34 11.96 2.36 -14.69
CA ALA A 34 11.18 2.74 -15.86
C ALA A 34 10.07 1.74 -16.23
N ASP A 35 10.31 0.43 -16.03
CA ASP A 35 9.34 -0.61 -16.36
C ASP A 35 8.29 -0.78 -15.24
N PRO A 36 6.99 -0.56 -15.51
CA PRO A 36 5.93 -0.72 -14.52
C PRO A 36 5.81 -2.14 -13.96
N ALA A 37 6.10 -3.18 -14.76
CA ALA A 37 6.02 -4.57 -14.31
C ALA A 37 7.14 -4.87 -13.30
N GLN A 38 8.36 -4.43 -13.61
CA GLN A 38 9.50 -4.49 -12.70
C GLN A 38 9.26 -3.67 -11.43
N ALA A 39 8.68 -2.47 -11.54
CA ALA A 39 8.34 -1.64 -10.38
C ALA A 39 7.38 -2.36 -9.44
N LYS A 40 6.33 -3.01 -9.96
CA LYS A 40 5.40 -3.79 -9.15
C LYS A 40 6.07 -4.94 -8.42
N GLN A 41 6.93 -5.70 -9.11
CA GLN A 41 7.66 -6.82 -8.50
C GLN A 41 8.59 -6.34 -7.40
N ARG A 42 9.38 -5.28 -7.67
CA ARG A 42 10.29 -4.71 -6.68
C ARG A 42 9.55 -4.12 -5.48
N LEU A 43 8.43 -3.43 -5.71
CA LEU A 43 7.61 -2.90 -4.62
C LEU A 43 7.15 -4.01 -3.68
N ALA A 44 6.70 -5.14 -4.21
CA ALA A 44 6.26 -6.28 -3.38
C ALA A 44 7.41 -6.82 -2.52
N VAL A 45 8.60 -6.99 -3.10
CA VAL A 45 9.80 -7.47 -2.40
C VAL A 45 10.26 -6.46 -1.34
N ASP A 46 10.40 -5.19 -1.72
CA ASP A 46 10.89 -4.14 -0.83
C ASP A 46 9.90 -3.87 0.30
N SER A 47 8.59 -3.90 0.03
CA SER A 47 7.56 -3.78 1.07
C SER A 47 7.61 -4.94 2.05
N ALA A 48 7.88 -6.17 1.60
CA ALA A 48 8.03 -7.31 2.50
C ALA A 48 9.25 -7.16 3.41
N ILE A 49 10.39 -6.72 2.86
CA ILE A 49 11.61 -6.44 3.62
C ILE A 49 11.35 -5.33 4.66
N CYS A 50 10.79 -4.20 4.23
CA CYS A 50 10.53 -3.08 5.13
C CYS A 50 9.48 -3.39 6.19
N LYS A 51 8.50 -4.25 5.88
CA LYS A 51 7.55 -4.74 6.88
C LYS A 51 8.24 -5.61 7.93
N GLN A 52 9.16 -6.48 7.50
CA GLN A 52 9.95 -7.26 8.44
C GLN A 52 10.82 -6.36 9.32
N GLU A 53 11.52 -5.38 8.74
CA GLU A 53 12.34 -4.42 9.50
C GLU A 53 11.52 -3.61 10.51
N ALA A 54 10.32 -3.16 10.13
CA ALA A 54 9.42 -2.45 11.03
C ALA A 54 8.95 -3.33 12.20
N ASN A 55 8.63 -4.60 11.94
CA ASN A 55 8.22 -5.55 12.97
C ASN A 55 9.36 -5.94 13.92
N ASP A 56 10.59 -6.04 13.41
CA ASP A 56 11.77 -6.35 14.23
C ASP A 56 12.18 -5.15 15.11
N THR A 57 11.90 -3.93 14.63
CA THR A 57 12.25 -2.68 15.32
C THR A 57 11.21 -2.24 16.34
N VAL A 58 9.92 -2.32 15.98
CA VAL A 58 8.79 -1.90 16.82
C VAL A 58 8.01 -3.15 17.22
N GLN A 59 8.41 -3.74 18.35
CA GLN A 59 7.73 -4.90 18.90
C GLN A 59 6.45 -4.47 19.63
N PRO A 60 5.33 -5.19 19.44
CA PRO A 60 4.07 -4.83 20.06
C PRO A 60 4.10 -5.07 21.58
N THR A 61 3.68 -4.09 22.37
CA THR A 61 3.62 -4.18 23.84
C THR A 61 2.63 -5.26 24.29
N TYR A 62 1.49 -5.34 23.61
CA TYR A 62 0.40 -6.28 23.95
C TYR A 62 0.36 -7.51 23.03
N GLY A 63 1.33 -7.71 22.13
CA GLY A 63 1.34 -8.88 21.24
C GLY A 63 0.01 -9.10 20.51
N LEU A 64 -0.61 -10.27 20.72
CA LEU A 64 -1.94 -10.60 20.19
C LEU A 64 -3.09 -10.09 21.07
N GLU A 65 -2.83 -9.78 22.34
CA GLU A 65 -3.80 -9.26 23.32
C GLU A 65 -4.31 -7.86 22.92
N ARG A 66 -3.63 -7.19 21.98
CA ARG A 66 -4.11 -5.95 21.35
C ARG A 66 -5.46 -6.09 20.65
N PHE A 67 -5.85 -7.32 20.30
CA PHE A 67 -7.14 -7.64 19.66
C PHE A 67 -8.18 -8.20 20.63
N GLU A 68 -7.80 -8.43 21.88
CA GLU A 68 -8.71 -8.98 22.88
C GLU A 68 -9.63 -7.89 23.44
N PHE A 69 -10.89 -8.27 23.68
CA PHE A 69 -11.87 -7.38 24.28
C PHE A 69 -11.61 -7.27 25.78
N ASP A 70 -11.38 -6.05 26.26
CA ASP A 70 -11.33 -5.73 27.68
C ASP A 70 -12.66 -5.12 28.13
N PRO A 71 -13.31 -5.62 29.20
CA PRO A 71 -14.60 -5.09 29.64
C PRO A 71 -14.51 -3.72 30.32
N THR A 72 -13.31 -3.21 30.62
CA THR A 72 -13.10 -1.90 31.29
C THR A 72 -12.76 -0.80 30.29
N ILE A 73 -13.33 0.39 30.48
CA ILE A 73 -13.11 1.53 29.57
C ILE A 73 -11.66 2.00 29.66
N GLU A 74 -11.09 1.98 30.86
CA GLU A 74 -9.71 2.39 31.13
C GLU A 74 -8.72 1.52 30.35
N ALA A 75 -8.84 0.19 30.44
CA ALA A 75 -7.94 -0.70 29.73
C ALA A 75 -8.16 -0.68 28.21
N GLN A 76 -9.40 -0.47 27.74
CA GLN A 76 -9.64 -0.23 26.30
C GLN A 76 -8.92 1.03 25.81
N ALA A 77 -8.99 2.13 26.57
CA ALA A 77 -8.34 3.39 26.23
C ALA A 77 -6.81 3.26 26.24
N ASP A 78 -6.24 2.63 27.27
CA ASP A 78 -4.80 2.42 27.39
C ASP A 78 -4.26 1.55 26.25
N ARG A 79 -4.92 0.43 25.95
CA ARG A 79 -4.57 -0.43 24.80
C ARG A 79 -4.68 0.31 23.48
N PHE A 80 -5.74 1.11 23.29
CA PHE A 80 -5.91 1.88 22.07
C PHE A 80 -4.76 2.86 21.85
N VAL A 81 -4.39 3.65 22.87
CA VAL A 81 -3.31 4.64 22.77
C VAL A 81 -1.97 3.96 22.50
N ALA A 82 -1.67 2.86 23.20
CA ALA A 82 -0.45 2.11 22.98
C ALA A 82 -0.38 1.53 21.55
N ASN A 83 -1.46 0.91 21.07
CA ASN A 83 -1.53 0.39 19.71
C ASN A 83 -1.36 1.49 18.66
N ALA A 84 -1.96 2.66 18.86
CA ALA A 84 -1.82 3.78 17.94
C ALA A 84 -0.37 4.28 17.87
N ALA A 85 0.30 4.41 19.03
CA ALA A 85 1.69 4.83 19.10
C ALA A 85 2.63 3.80 18.44
N GLU A 86 2.38 2.51 18.64
CA GLU A 86 3.13 1.43 18.00
C GLU A 86 2.92 1.38 16.50
N ASP A 87 1.67 1.51 16.04
CA ASP A 87 1.34 1.50 14.62
C ASP A 87 1.97 2.71 13.91
N ASP A 88 1.98 3.89 14.54
CA ASP A 88 2.65 5.10 14.03
C ASP A 88 4.18 4.90 13.94
N ALA A 89 4.81 4.40 15.00
CA ALA A 89 6.24 4.10 15.00
C ALA A 89 6.62 3.04 13.96
N ASN A 90 5.80 1.99 13.80
CA ASN A 90 6.00 0.94 12.79
C ASN A 90 5.91 1.53 11.38
N LEU A 91 4.91 2.40 11.13
CA LEU A 91 4.76 3.10 9.85
C LEU A 91 5.95 4.01 9.54
N ASP A 92 6.51 4.70 10.54
CA ASP A 92 7.68 5.56 10.36
C ASP A 92 8.94 4.78 9.99
N VAL A 93 9.18 3.64 10.64
CA VAL A 93 10.28 2.73 10.28
C VAL A 93 10.07 2.19 8.87
N PHE A 94 8.85 1.72 8.55
CA PHE A 94 8.50 1.23 7.23
C PHE A 94 8.73 2.31 6.15
N ALA A 95 8.24 3.52 6.35
CA ALA A 95 8.36 4.63 5.40
C ALA A 95 9.82 5.04 5.21
N THR A 96 10.62 5.00 6.27
CA THR A 96 12.05 5.29 6.23
C THR A 96 12.81 4.22 5.43
N CYS A 97 12.57 2.93 5.70
CA CYS A 97 13.13 1.83 4.91
C CYS A 97 12.75 1.96 3.42
N MET A 98 11.48 2.21 3.13
CA MET A 98 11.00 2.40 1.74
C MET A 98 11.73 3.56 1.05
N ARG A 99 11.93 4.68 1.75
CA ARG A 99 12.66 5.84 1.23
C ARG A 99 14.13 5.51 0.93
N HIS A 100 14.81 4.78 1.80
CA HIS A 100 16.20 4.33 1.56
C HIS A 100 16.33 3.42 0.34
N ARG A 101 15.27 2.68 0.01
CA ARG A 101 15.20 1.81 -1.18
C ARG A 101 14.72 2.53 -2.45
N GLY A 102 14.57 3.85 -2.39
CA GLY A 102 14.21 4.70 -3.53
C GLY A 102 12.71 4.90 -3.73
N TRP A 103 11.86 4.37 -2.85
CA TRP A 103 10.41 4.54 -2.94
C TRP A 103 9.96 5.84 -2.28
N ARG A 104 9.00 6.51 -2.92
CA ARG A 104 8.38 7.74 -2.43
C ARG A 104 6.88 7.56 -2.37
N PHE A 105 6.27 8.03 -1.29
CA PHE A 105 4.82 8.04 -1.19
C PHE A 105 4.23 8.97 -2.26
N LYS A 106 3.27 8.47 -3.04
CA LYS A 106 2.45 9.30 -3.93
C LYS A 106 1.47 10.07 -3.05
N LYS A 107 1.69 11.37 -2.93
CA LYS A 107 0.70 12.31 -2.39
C LYS A 107 -0.56 12.34 -3.24
#